data_AF-A0A9Q1AJ02-F1
#
_entry.id   AF-A0A9Q1AJ02-F1
#
_cell.length_a   1.000
_cell.length_b   1.000
_cell.length_c   1.000
_cell.angle_alpha   90.00
_cell.angle_beta   90.00
_cell.angle_gamma   90.00
#
_symmetry.space_group_name_H-M   'P 1'
#
loop_
_entity.id
_entity.type
_entity.pdbx_description
1 polymer ?
#
loop_
_entity_poly.entity_id
_entity_poly.type
_entity_poly.pdbx_seq_one_letter_code
_entity_poly.pdbx_strand_id
1 'polypeptide(L)'
;MPQLTGAVRAIGVELVPFDQAISTADFISLHMPLTPATEKVFSDDTFEKMKKGARIVNVARGGVIDEDALLRALDSGKVAQAALDVFAEEPQPKDSKLVQHERVTVTPHRSWSQHEGSTGRRSYRDSRGCRRSLEGGTRCDCCERPHGSSRDFTAKKKGLRISEERVAVDAPPGLPVLSIQVRLSNVDSKFGSAVSGGDISIEGGVKHGVPHLTRVGSFSVDASLGGNLVLCRQVDQPGMIGQVGNIPGEQNVNVSFMSVGRTAGRRNAIMAIGVDEEPSLESLEKIGQVPSIEEFVFLKL
;
A
#
# COMPACT_ATOMS: atom_id res chain seq x y z
N MET A 1 0.20 -11.59 23.37
CA MET A 1 -0.45 -12.86 22.96
C MET A 1 -1.96 -12.91 23.26
N PRO A 2 -2.51 -12.47 24.40
CA PRO A 2 -3.96 -12.60 24.69
C PRO A 2 -4.89 -11.70 23.86
N GLN A 3 -4.39 -10.59 23.33
CA GLN A 3 -5.23 -9.60 22.64
C GLN A 3 -5.53 -9.95 21.17
N LEU A 4 -4.71 -10.81 20.55
CA LEU A 4 -4.93 -11.27 19.16
C LEU A 4 -6.10 -12.27 19.06
N THR A 5 -6.37 -13.06 20.10
CA THR A 5 -7.36 -14.14 20.05
C THR A 5 -8.80 -13.65 19.95
N GLY A 6 -9.12 -12.47 20.52
CA GLY A 6 -10.45 -11.88 20.46
C GLY A 6 -10.84 -11.34 19.08
N ALA A 7 -9.94 -10.59 18.44
CA ALA A 7 -10.18 -10.01 17.11
C ALA A 7 -10.21 -11.07 15.98
N VAL A 8 -9.41 -12.13 16.11
CA VAL A 8 -9.29 -13.18 15.08
C VAL A 8 -10.52 -14.11 15.08
N ARG A 9 -11.09 -14.41 16.26
CA ARG A 9 -12.34 -15.17 16.38
C ARG A 9 -13.55 -14.45 15.77
N ALA A 10 -13.58 -13.12 15.82
CA ALA A 10 -14.67 -12.32 15.25
C ALA A 10 -14.74 -12.37 13.71
N ILE A 11 -13.64 -12.77 13.04
CA ILE A 11 -13.53 -12.86 11.57
C ILE A 11 -13.64 -14.33 11.10
N GLY A 12 -13.88 -15.28 12.02
CA GLY A 12 -14.01 -16.71 11.70
C GLY A 12 -12.69 -17.39 11.37
N VAL A 13 -11.56 -16.85 11.86
CA VAL A 13 -10.23 -17.42 11.67
C VAL A 13 -9.81 -18.15 12.95
N GLU A 14 -9.24 -19.35 12.79
CA GLU A 14 -8.69 -20.12 13.90
C GLU A 14 -7.19 -19.82 14.04
N LEU A 15 -6.75 -19.46 15.26
CA LEU A 15 -5.33 -19.31 15.57
C LEU A 15 -4.76 -20.66 15.96
N VAL A 16 -3.88 -21.19 15.12
CA VAL A 16 -3.18 -22.45 15.36
C VAL A 16 -1.67 -22.23 15.38
N PRO A 17 -0.89 -23.07 16.09
CA PRO A 17 0.57 -23.06 16.01
C PRO A 17 1.08 -23.30 14.58
N PHE A 18 2.29 -22.83 14.28
CA PHE A 18 2.89 -22.91 12.94
C PHE A 18 2.90 -24.34 12.37
N ASP A 19 3.37 -25.33 13.12
CA ASP A 19 3.41 -26.73 12.68
C ASP A 19 2.00 -27.28 12.37
N GLN A 20 0.98 -26.87 13.11
CA GLN A 20 -0.40 -27.26 12.85
C GLN A 20 -0.94 -26.57 11.60
N ALA A 21 -0.61 -25.29 11.38
CA ALA A 21 -1.01 -24.56 10.18
C ALA A 21 -0.46 -25.22 8.90
N ILE A 22 0.84 -25.52 8.85
CA ILE A 22 1.49 -26.06 7.65
C ILE A 22 1.08 -27.51 7.36
N SER A 23 0.82 -28.32 8.39
CA SER A 23 0.46 -29.74 8.23
C SER A 23 -0.99 -29.95 7.81
N THR A 24 -1.86 -28.98 8.08
CA THR A 24 -3.30 -29.05 7.76
C THR A 24 -3.68 -28.24 6.53
N ALA A 25 -2.87 -27.27 6.12
CA ALA A 25 -3.18 -26.37 5.00
C ALA A 25 -2.98 -27.03 3.63
N ASP A 26 -3.98 -26.88 2.75
CA ASP A 26 -3.87 -27.19 1.33
C ASP A 26 -3.32 -25.98 0.53
N PHE A 27 -3.57 -24.77 1.04
CA PHE A 27 -3.05 -23.50 0.52
C PHE A 27 -2.42 -22.69 1.64
N ILE A 28 -1.20 -22.22 1.41
CA ILE A 28 -0.43 -21.43 2.37
C ILE A 28 -0.14 -20.06 1.75
N SER A 29 -0.50 -18.99 2.45
CA SER A 29 -0.21 -17.60 2.05
C SER A 29 0.64 -16.93 3.11
N LEU A 30 1.82 -16.44 2.72
CA LEU A 30 2.78 -15.85 3.65
C LEU A 30 2.53 -14.35 3.81
N HIS A 31 2.44 -13.92 5.07
CA HIS A 31 2.25 -12.51 5.46
C HIS A 31 3.14 -12.14 6.67
N MET A 32 4.33 -12.74 6.74
CA MET A 32 5.29 -12.49 7.82
C MET A 32 6.41 -11.54 7.39
N PRO A 33 6.92 -10.70 8.30
CA PRO A 33 8.14 -9.93 8.04
C PRO A 33 9.36 -10.87 7.95
N LEU A 34 10.42 -10.41 7.27
CA LEU A 34 11.73 -11.07 7.33
C LEU A 34 12.45 -10.62 8.60
N THR A 35 12.78 -11.57 9.45
CA THR A 35 13.49 -11.41 10.73
C THR A 35 14.41 -12.62 10.90
N PRO A 36 15.40 -12.59 11.80
CA PRO A 36 16.24 -13.77 12.07
C PRO A 36 15.45 -15.02 12.46
N ALA A 37 14.24 -14.86 13.01
CA ALA A 37 13.37 -15.99 13.39
C ALA A 37 12.49 -16.50 12.24
N THR A 38 12.32 -15.73 11.17
CA THR A 38 11.47 -16.05 10.01
C THR A 38 12.24 -16.24 8.71
N GLU A 39 13.54 -15.94 8.73
CA GLU A 39 14.47 -16.24 7.66
C GLU A 39 14.50 -17.74 7.40
N LYS A 40 14.21 -18.13 6.15
CA LYS A 40 14.18 -19.51 5.68
C LYS A 40 13.34 -20.46 6.54
N VAL A 41 12.30 -19.93 7.19
CA VAL A 41 11.37 -20.75 7.99
C VAL A 41 10.65 -21.80 7.15
N PHE A 42 10.48 -21.55 5.85
CA PHE A 42 10.11 -22.57 4.87
C PHE A 42 11.37 -23.20 4.26
N SER A 43 11.88 -24.22 4.97
CA SER A 43 13.01 -25.08 4.59
C SER A 43 12.53 -26.48 4.18
N ASP A 44 13.45 -27.39 3.83
CA ASP A 44 13.13 -28.79 3.50
C ASP A 44 12.28 -29.45 4.61
N ASP A 45 12.68 -29.31 5.88
CA ASP A 45 11.95 -29.87 7.03
C ASP A 45 10.51 -29.34 7.13
N THR A 46 10.31 -28.06 6.85
CA THR A 46 8.98 -27.44 6.85
C THR A 46 8.15 -27.96 5.69
N PHE A 47 8.74 -28.08 4.50
CA PHE A 47 8.06 -28.65 3.33
C PHE A 47 7.70 -30.11 3.55
N GLU A 48 8.52 -30.91 4.24
CA GLU A 48 8.23 -32.31 4.57
C GLU A 48 6.99 -32.47 5.44
N LYS A 49 6.76 -31.55 6.38
CA LYS A 49 5.58 -31.55 7.26
C LYS A 49 4.28 -31.15 6.53
N MET A 50 4.38 -30.49 5.38
CA MET A 50 3.21 -30.06 4.63
C MET A 50 2.45 -31.22 3.98
N LYS A 51 1.18 -31.01 3.64
CA LYS A 51 0.45 -31.95 2.79
C LYS A 51 1.13 -32.08 1.43
N LYS A 52 1.13 -33.30 0.88
CA LYS A 52 1.57 -33.52 -0.51
C LYS A 52 0.59 -32.82 -1.46
N GLY A 53 1.12 -32.02 -2.38
CA GLY A 53 0.34 -31.22 -3.30
C GLY A 53 -0.15 -29.89 -2.73
N ALA A 54 0.38 -29.46 -1.58
CA ALA A 54 0.08 -28.14 -1.05
C ALA A 54 0.55 -27.04 -2.00
N ARG A 55 -0.11 -25.88 -1.96
CA ARG A 55 0.23 -24.72 -2.79
C ARG A 55 0.65 -23.55 -1.92
N ILE A 56 1.66 -22.81 -2.35
CA ILE A 56 2.24 -21.72 -1.57
C ILE A 56 2.20 -20.39 -2.32
N VAL A 57 1.93 -19.31 -1.59
CA VAL A 57 1.92 -17.94 -2.10
C VAL A 57 2.80 -17.09 -1.20
N ASN A 58 3.82 -16.44 -1.77
CA ASN A 58 4.63 -15.44 -1.08
C ASN A 58 4.59 -14.10 -1.83
N VAL A 59 3.87 -13.16 -1.25
CA VAL A 59 3.79 -11.76 -1.70
C VAL A 59 4.25 -10.79 -0.61
N ALA A 60 4.91 -11.30 0.44
CA ALA A 60 5.25 -10.53 1.63
C ALA A 60 6.72 -10.08 1.63
N ARG A 61 7.65 -11.01 1.86
CA ARG A 61 9.10 -10.73 1.89
C ARG A 61 9.86 -11.92 1.31
N GLY A 62 10.88 -11.61 0.51
CA GLY A 62 11.88 -12.58 0.08
C GLY A 62 12.69 -13.11 1.26
N GLY A 63 13.37 -14.24 1.09
CA GLY A 63 14.21 -14.86 2.13
C GLY A 63 13.44 -15.59 3.25
N VAL A 64 12.11 -15.48 3.31
CA VAL A 64 11.27 -16.28 4.24
C VAL A 64 11.20 -17.74 3.79
N ILE A 65 11.23 -17.96 2.48
CA ILE A 65 11.33 -19.27 1.87
C ILE A 65 12.77 -19.52 1.46
N ASP A 66 13.31 -20.69 1.81
CA ASP A 66 14.52 -21.19 1.18
C ASP A 66 14.19 -21.59 -0.27
N GLU A 67 14.68 -20.80 -1.23
CA GLU A 67 14.35 -20.95 -2.65
C GLU A 67 14.82 -22.28 -3.23
N ASP A 68 15.96 -22.81 -2.76
CA ASP A 68 16.47 -24.10 -3.20
C ASP A 68 15.62 -25.26 -2.64
N ALA A 69 15.18 -25.14 -1.38
CA ALA A 69 14.26 -26.10 -0.78
C ALA A 69 12.90 -26.09 -1.47
N LEU A 70 12.39 -24.91 -1.84
CA LEU A 70 11.16 -24.78 -2.60
C LEU A 70 11.27 -25.45 -3.97
N LEU A 71 12.40 -25.28 -4.67
CA LEU A 71 12.64 -25.94 -5.96
C LEU A 71 12.57 -27.47 -5.83
N ARG A 72 13.26 -28.05 -4.83
CA ARG A 72 13.18 -29.49 -4.54
C ARG A 72 11.76 -29.95 -4.17
N ALA A 73 11.03 -29.14 -3.41
CA ALA A 73 9.67 -29.45 -3.02
C ALA A 73 8.70 -29.42 -4.22
N LEU A 74 8.94 -28.55 -5.20
CA LEU A 74 8.19 -28.49 -6.46
C LEU A 74 8.50 -29.69 -7.36
N ASP A 75 9.78 -30.04 -7.49
CA ASP A 75 10.24 -31.17 -8.30
C ASP A 75 9.68 -32.50 -7.79
N SER A 76 9.73 -32.71 -6.46
CA SER A 76 9.17 -33.90 -5.81
C SER A 76 7.63 -33.95 -5.81
N GLY A 77 6.97 -32.86 -6.19
CA GLY A 77 5.51 -32.72 -6.13
C GLY A 77 4.96 -32.62 -4.70
N LYS A 78 5.83 -32.37 -3.71
CA LYS A 78 5.42 -32.04 -2.35
C LYS A 78 4.64 -30.72 -2.34
N VAL A 79 5.16 -29.74 -3.07
CA VAL A 79 4.46 -28.50 -3.43
C VAL A 79 3.93 -28.66 -4.86
N ALA A 80 2.61 -28.57 -5.04
CA ALA A 80 2.01 -28.69 -6.37
C ALA A 80 2.30 -27.45 -7.22
N GLN A 81 2.32 -26.27 -6.60
CA GLN A 81 2.51 -25.00 -7.30
C GLN A 81 2.86 -23.88 -6.32
N ALA A 82 3.65 -22.92 -6.78
CA ALA A 82 4.01 -21.72 -6.03
C ALA A 82 3.66 -20.44 -6.80
N ALA A 83 3.26 -19.40 -6.08
CA ALA A 83 3.14 -18.04 -6.62
C ALA A 83 4.02 -17.08 -5.82
N LEU A 84 4.97 -16.43 -6.49
CA LEU A 84 6.02 -15.63 -5.85
C LEU A 84 6.04 -14.22 -6.45
N ASP A 85 5.94 -13.20 -5.60
CA ASP A 85 6.15 -11.80 -5.99
C ASP A 85 7.52 -11.27 -5.55
N VAL A 86 8.13 -11.92 -4.55
CA VAL A 86 9.31 -11.44 -3.82
C VAL A 86 10.37 -12.54 -3.71
N PHE A 87 11.64 -12.15 -3.74
CA PHE A 87 12.78 -13.07 -3.72
C PHE A 87 13.89 -12.62 -2.76
N ALA A 88 14.73 -13.56 -2.32
CA ALA A 88 15.86 -13.28 -1.42
C ALA A 88 16.85 -12.29 -2.04
N GLU A 89 17.15 -12.45 -3.33
CA GLU A 89 17.94 -11.51 -4.12
C GLU A 89 17.11 -10.98 -5.29
N GLU A 90 17.08 -9.65 -5.43
CA GLU A 90 16.37 -8.94 -6.49
C GLU A 90 17.28 -7.87 -7.14
N PRO A 91 17.31 -7.76 -8.48
CA PRO A 91 16.53 -8.53 -9.46
C PRO A 91 17.04 -9.96 -9.63
N GLN A 92 16.11 -10.90 -9.87
CA GLN A 92 16.43 -12.30 -10.10
C GLN A 92 17.36 -12.47 -11.32
N PRO A 93 18.35 -13.37 -11.24
CA PRO A 93 19.15 -13.78 -12.40
C PRO A 93 18.26 -14.28 -13.54
N LYS A 94 18.67 -14.03 -14.80
CA LYS A 94 17.89 -14.45 -15.99
C LYS A 94 17.74 -15.97 -16.08
N ASP A 95 18.67 -16.70 -15.49
CA ASP A 95 18.78 -18.16 -15.41
C ASP A 95 18.23 -18.73 -14.09
N SER A 96 17.47 -17.94 -13.31
CA SER A 96 16.83 -18.43 -12.09
C SER A 96 15.92 -19.62 -12.40
N LYS A 97 16.31 -20.80 -11.90
CA LYS A 97 15.56 -22.05 -12.06
C LYS A 97 14.16 -21.95 -11.49
N LEU A 98 14.01 -21.22 -10.38
CA LEU A 98 12.73 -21.04 -9.71
C LEU A 98 11.78 -20.18 -10.55
N VAL A 99 12.30 -19.13 -11.20
CA VAL A 99 11.50 -18.27 -12.09
C VAL A 99 11.07 -19.01 -13.36
N GLN A 100 11.91 -19.91 -13.85
CA GLN A 100 11.63 -20.69 -15.07
C GLN A 100 10.80 -21.96 -14.83
N HIS A 101 10.61 -22.36 -13.57
CA HIS A 101 9.93 -23.61 -13.22
C HIS A 101 8.43 -23.56 -13.61
N GLU A 102 7.95 -24.58 -14.34
CA GLU A 102 6.59 -24.59 -14.93
C GLU A 102 5.46 -24.46 -13.91
N ARG A 103 5.70 -24.95 -12.68
CA ARG A 103 4.75 -24.87 -11.55
C ARG A 103 4.95 -23.63 -10.68
N VAL A 104 5.68 -22.62 -11.14
CA VAL A 104 5.88 -21.37 -10.43
C VAL A 104 5.29 -20.21 -11.24
N THR A 105 4.38 -19.48 -10.62
CA THR A 105 3.89 -18.19 -11.13
C THR A 105 4.72 -17.09 -10.49
N VAL A 106 5.42 -16.29 -11.29
CA VAL A 106 6.21 -15.17 -10.79
C VAL A 106 5.60 -13.85 -11.23
N THR A 107 5.46 -12.95 -10.28
CA THR A 107 5.28 -11.53 -10.54
C THR A 107 6.54 -10.80 -10.09
N PRO A 108 7.09 -9.88 -10.90
CA PRO A 108 8.31 -9.19 -10.49
C PRO A 108 7.91 -8.08 -9.53
N HIS A 109 7.80 -8.37 -8.23
CA HIS A 109 7.52 -7.41 -7.15
C HIS A 109 6.43 -6.36 -7.52
N ARG A 110 5.34 -6.85 -8.13
CA ARG A 110 4.26 -6.08 -8.78
C ARG A 110 2.99 -6.00 -7.95
N SER A 111 2.93 -6.60 -6.76
CA SER A 111 1.75 -6.57 -5.88
C SER A 111 1.26 -5.15 -5.50
N TRP A 112 2.03 -4.11 -5.85
CA TRP A 112 1.69 -2.69 -5.68
C TRP A 112 1.50 -1.89 -7.00
N SER A 113 1.78 -2.43 -8.20
CA SER A 113 1.72 -1.69 -9.47
C SER A 113 0.35 -1.84 -10.15
N GLN A 114 -0.34 -0.73 -10.41
CA GLN A 114 -1.64 -0.73 -11.10
C GLN A 114 -1.52 -0.22 -12.53
N HIS A 115 -2.31 -0.81 -13.42
CA HIS A 115 -3.11 -0.07 -14.40
C HIS A 115 -4.58 -0.45 -14.19
N GLU A 116 -5.40 0.61 -14.13
CA GLU A 116 -6.88 0.67 -14.16
C GLU A 116 -7.72 0.28 -12.93
N GLY A 117 -8.66 1.18 -12.65
CA GLY A 117 -9.94 0.88 -12.03
C GLY A 117 -9.97 0.99 -10.51
N SER A 118 -10.59 2.07 -10.04
CA SER A 118 -11.08 2.34 -8.69
C SER A 118 -11.48 1.11 -7.84
N THR A 119 -11.38 1.29 -6.52
CA THR A 119 -11.93 0.50 -5.39
C THR A 119 -10.91 -0.34 -4.61
N GLY A 120 -10.61 0.14 -3.39
CA GLY A 120 -9.59 -0.33 -2.48
C GLY A 120 -9.90 -1.64 -1.75
N ARG A 121 -9.58 -2.77 -2.39
CA ARG A 121 -9.38 -4.07 -1.73
C ARG A 121 -8.17 -4.78 -2.36
N ARG A 122 -6.96 -4.31 -2.02
CA ARG A 122 -5.74 -4.46 -2.86
C ARG A 122 -4.89 -5.71 -2.62
N SER A 123 -4.77 -6.23 -1.39
CA SER A 123 -3.95 -7.45 -1.14
C SER A 123 -4.73 -8.77 -1.36
N TYR A 124 -6.06 -8.71 -1.25
CA TYR A 124 -6.95 -9.87 -1.45
C TYR A 124 -7.27 -10.17 -2.93
N ARG A 125 -7.01 -9.23 -3.86
CA ARG A 125 -7.31 -9.41 -5.28
C ARG A 125 -6.15 -10.11 -6.01
N ASP A 126 -4.91 -9.82 -5.63
CA ASP A 126 -3.70 -10.44 -6.21
C ASP A 126 -3.56 -11.92 -5.81
N SER A 127 -3.86 -12.22 -4.55
CA SER A 127 -4.00 -13.60 -4.05
C SER A 127 -5.16 -14.36 -4.71
N ARG A 128 -6.25 -13.70 -5.14
CA ARG A 128 -7.31 -14.31 -5.96
C ARG A 128 -6.91 -14.54 -7.42
N GLY A 129 -6.11 -13.65 -8.00
CA GLY A 129 -5.51 -13.83 -9.33
C GLY A 129 -4.56 -15.02 -9.36
N CYS A 130 -3.67 -15.09 -8.37
CA CYS A 130 -2.83 -16.26 -8.15
C CYS A 130 -3.67 -17.51 -7.88
N ARG A 131 -4.69 -17.45 -7.00
CA ARG A 131 -5.58 -18.60 -6.73
C ARG A 131 -6.25 -19.15 -8.00
N ARG A 132 -6.74 -18.30 -8.90
CA ARG A 132 -7.34 -18.74 -10.17
C ARG A 132 -6.33 -19.44 -11.10
N SER A 133 -5.08 -18.97 -11.12
CA SER A 133 -3.95 -19.65 -11.79
C SER A 133 -3.62 -21.00 -11.11
N LEU A 134 -3.79 -21.07 -9.79
CA LEU A 134 -3.55 -22.28 -8.99
C LEU A 134 -4.64 -23.37 -9.14
N GLU A 135 -5.85 -23.00 -9.58
CA GLU A 135 -7.03 -23.86 -9.74
C GLU A 135 -7.23 -24.37 -11.18
N GLY A 136 -6.27 -24.14 -12.09
CA GLY A 136 -6.30 -24.66 -13.47
C GLY A 136 -6.82 -23.69 -14.55
N GLY A 137 -6.97 -22.40 -14.22
CA GLY A 137 -7.26 -21.35 -15.19
C GLY A 137 -6.03 -20.90 -15.98
N THR A 138 -6.27 -20.32 -17.17
CA THR A 138 -5.28 -19.71 -18.07
C THR A 138 -4.31 -18.80 -17.32
N ARG A 139 -3.04 -18.74 -17.79
CA ARG A 139 -1.99 -17.84 -17.26
C ARG A 139 -2.55 -16.42 -17.08
N CYS A 140 -2.19 -15.80 -15.95
CA CYS A 140 -2.62 -14.44 -15.61
C CYS A 140 -2.17 -13.44 -16.71
N ASP A 141 -3.06 -12.55 -17.17
CA ASP A 141 -2.76 -11.49 -18.15
C ASP A 141 -1.56 -10.61 -17.74
N CYS A 142 -1.23 -10.56 -16.44
CA CYS A 142 -0.05 -9.86 -15.92
C CYS A 142 1.28 -10.43 -16.43
N CYS A 143 1.29 -11.62 -17.04
CA CYS A 143 2.46 -12.37 -17.47
C CYS A 143 2.92 -12.06 -18.90
N GLU A 144 2.10 -11.42 -19.75
CA GLU A 144 2.37 -11.30 -21.20
C GLU A 144 3.27 -10.13 -21.63
N ARG A 145 3.81 -9.33 -20.69
CA ARG A 145 4.69 -8.20 -21.04
C ARG A 145 6.04 -8.26 -20.32
N PRO A 146 7.17 -8.31 -21.07
CA PRO A 146 8.50 -8.40 -20.49
C PRO A 146 9.00 -7.02 -20.09
N HIS A 147 8.62 -6.51 -18.91
CA HIS A 147 9.31 -5.36 -18.32
C HIS A 147 9.34 -5.51 -16.79
N GLY A 148 10.57 -5.46 -16.24
CA GLY A 148 10.92 -5.77 -14.85
C GLY A 148 10.28 -4.85 -13.79
N SER A 149 10.31 -5.32 -12.54
CA SER A 149 9.81 -4.56 -11.39
C SER A 149 10.63 -3.29 -11.17
N SER A 150 9.93 -2.21 -10.87
CA SER A 150 10.42 -0.85 -11.10
C SER A 150 10.15 0.07 -9.89
N ARG A 151 10.30 -0.40 -8.64
CA ARG A 151 10.16 0.50 -7.47
C ARG A 151 11.42 0.62 -6.66
N ASP A 152 11.97 -0.44 -6.08
CA ASP A 152 13.31 -0.35 -5.48
C ASP A 152 14.40 -0.22 -6.55
N PHE A 153 14.24 -0.94 -7.67
CA PHE A 153 15.15 -0.82 -8.81
C PHE A 153 15.01 0.54 -9.53
N THR A 154 13.81 1.09 -9.67
CA THR A 154 13.62 2.43 -10.27
C THR A 154 13.95 3.55 -9.30
N ALA A 155 13.67 3.40 -8.01
CA ALA A 155 14.11 4.33 -6.98
C ALA A 155 15.64 4.37 -6.98
N LYS A 156 16.32 3.22 -6.86
CA LYS A 156 17.79 3.12 -6.95
C LYS A 156 18.33 3.62 -8.30
N LYS A 157 17.71 3.28 -9.44
CA LYS A 157 18.09 3.85 -10.76
C LYS A 157 17.88 5.36 -10.86
N LYS A 158 16.89 5.91 -10.16
CA LYS A 158 16.61 7.35 -10.06
C LYS A 158 17.32 8.01 -8.87
N GLY A 159 18.22 7.30 -8.18
CA GLY A 159 18.98 7.81 -7.04
C GLY A 159 18.18 7.99 -5.73
N LEU A 160 16.94 7.50 -5.66
CA LEU A 160 16.07 7.58 -4.48
C LEU A 160 16.38 6.44 -3.49
N ARG A 161 16.52 6.78 -2.20
CA ARG A 161 16.63 5.83 -1.09
C ARG A 161 15.32 5.83 -0.30
N ILE A 162 14.82 4.65 0.06
CA ILE A 162 13.60 4.46 0.84
C ILE A 162 13.98 3.72 2.13
N SER A 163 13.50 4.19 3.28
CA SER A 163 13.66 3.55 4.58
C SER A 163 12.29 3.42 5.26
N GLU A 164 11.99 2.24 5.80
CA GLU A 164 10.74 1.94 6.52
C GLU A 164 11.07 1.69 8.00
N GLU A 165 10.36 2.35 8.90
CA GLU A 165 10.43 2.12 10.35
C GLU A 165 9.02 1.80 10.87
N ARG A 166 8.91 0.83 11.78
CA ARG A 166 7.64 0.43 12.39
C ARG A 166 7.72 0.57 13.90
N VAL A 167 6.85 1.41 14.45
CA VAL A 167 6.71 1.62 15.88
C VAL A 167 5.40 0.99 16.35
N ALA A 168 5.48 0.02 17.26
CA ALA A 168 4.29 -0.53 17.90
C ALA A 168 3.77 0.47 18.94
N VAL A 169 2.49 0.84 18.84
CA VAL A 169 1.82 1.72 19.80
C VAL A 169 0.72 0.93 20.50
N ASP A 170 0.68 0.99 21.84
CA ASP A 170 -0.40 0.41 22.62
C ASP A 170 -1.69 1.20 22.37
N ALA A 171 -2.55 0.67 21.50
CA ALA A 171 -3.84 1.26 21.18
C ALA A 171 -4.97 0.55 21.95
N PRO A 172 -6.02 1.27 22.38
CA PRO A 172 -7.19 0.66 23.00
C PRO A 172 -7.83 -0.42 22.11
N PRO A 173 -8.37 -1.52 22.68
CA PRO A 173 -9.04 -2.56 21.91
C PRO A 173 -10.18 -1.97 21.05
N GLY A 174 -10.13 -2.21 19.73
CA GLY A 174 -11.15 -1.77 18.78
C GLY A 174 -10.79 -0.57 17.90
N LEU A 175 -9.67 0.11 18.17
CA LEU A 175 -9.16 1.23 17.38
C LEU A 175 -7.66 1.03 17.09
N PRO A 176 -7.26 0.16 16.15
CA PRO A 176 -5.86 0.08 15.77
C PRO A 176 -5.44 1.42 15.19
N VAL A 177 -4.53 2.12 15.87
CA VAL A 177 -3.91 3.33 15.34
C VAL A 177 -2.94 2.90 14.25
N LEU A 178 -3.47 2.68 13.04
CA LEU A 178 -2.65 2.51 11.85
C LEU A 178 -2.39 3.90 11.30
N SER A 179 -1.28 4.52 11.72
CA SER A 179 -0.75 5.73 11.11
C SER A 179 0.48 5.40 10.28
N ILE A 180 0.58 6.01 9.10
CA ILE A 180 1.77 5.97 8.25
C ILE A 180 2.30 7.39 8.16
N GLN A 181 3.57 7.57 8.51
CA GLN A 181 4.30 8.80 8.26
C GLN A 181 5.23 8.60 7.07
N VAL A 182 5.15 9.51 6.11
CA VAL A 182 6.05 9.56 4.95
C VAL A 182 6.86 10.85 5.06
N ARG A 183 8.19 10.70 5.01
CA ARG A 183 9.12 11.82 4.95
C ARG A 183 9.93 11.73 3.67
N LEU A 184 10.00 12.84 2.92
CA LEU A 184 10.84 12.96 1.74
C LEU A 184 11.88 14.05 1.99
N SER A 185 13.15 13.68 1.91
CA SER A 185 14.29 14.57 2.08
C SER A 185 14.94 14.89 0.74
N ASN A 186 15.58 16.07 0.65
CA ASN A 186 16.31 16.52 -0.54
C ASN A 186 15.45 16.56 -1.82
N VAL A 187 14.19 16.96 -1.69
CA VAL A 187 13.27 17.11 -2.83
C VAL A 187 12.58 18.47 -2.78
N ASP A 188 12.47 19.12 -3.94
CA ASP A 188 11.70 20.34 -4.08
C ASP A 188 10.21 20.00 -4.11
N SER A 189 9.43 20.65 -3.24
CA SER A 189 7.98 20.49 -3.21
C SER A 189 7.32 21.52 -4.12
N LYS A 190 6.38 21.07 -4.96
CA LYS A 190 5.42 21.99 -5.63
C LYS A 190 4.39 22.57 -4.66
N PHE A 191 4.34 22.05 -3.44
CA PHE A 191 3.48 22.50 -2.36
C PHE A 191 4.36 22.74 -1.13
N GLY A 192 4.94 23.94 -1.04
CA GLY A 192 5.93 24.31 -0.01
C GLY A 192 5.40 24.14 1.41
N SER A 193 4.08 24.19 1.58
CA SER A 193 3.37 23.93 2.84
C SER A 193 3.60 22.55 3.45
N ALA A 194 3.90 21.55 2.62
CA ALA A 194 4.19 20.20 3.10
C ALA A 194 5.63 20.08 3.66
N VAL A 195 6.48 21.09 3.45
CA VAL A 195 7.85 21.12 3.95
C VAL A 195 7.87 21.53 5.42
N SER A 196 8.46 20.68 6.26
CA SER A 196 8.67 20.88 7.69
C SER A 196 10.10 20.50 8.04
N GLY A 197 10.88 21.49 8.50
CA GLY A 197 12.28 21.25 8.88
C GLY A 197 13.21 20.91 7.70
N GLY A 198 12.85 21.33 6.48
CA GLY A 198 13.61 21.05 5.26
C GLY A 198 13.17 19.79 4.51
N ASP A 199 12.31 18.96 5.11
CA ASP A 199 11.77 17.74 4.51
C ASP A 199 10.27 17.86 4.24
N ILE A 200 9.76 17.22 3.19
CA ILE A 200 8.32 17.06 3.01
C ILE A 200 7.84 15.99 4.00
N SER A 201 6.88 16.31 4.87
CA SER A 201 6.31 15.37 5.83
C SER A 201 4.81 15.24 5.63
N ILE A 202 4.32 14.02 5.48
CA ILE A 202 2.90 13.71 5.36
C ILE A 202 2.56 12.57 6.33
N GLU A 203 1.43 12.65 7.00
CA GLU A 203 0.89 11.55 7.80
C GLU A 203 -0.51 11.22 7.35
N GLY A 204 -0.81 9.93 7.29
CA GLY A 204 -2.16 9.42 7.13
C GLY A 204 -2.47 8.36 8.16
N GLY A 205 -3.75 8.10 8.39
CA GLY A 205 -4.21 7.01 9.21
C GLY A 205 -5.53 6.43 8.71
N VAL A 206 -5.96 5.32 9.30
CA VAL A 206 -7.25 4.70 8.96
C VAL A 206 -8.29 5.06 10.01
N LYS A 207 -9.38 5.73 9.59
CA LYS A 207 -10.55 6.03 10.44
C LYS A 207 -11.75 5.29 9.89
N HIS A 208 -12.41 4.49 10.73
CA HIS A 208 -13.59 3.70 10.35
C HIS A 208 -13.41 2.86 9.07
N GLY A 209 -12.19 2.34 8.83
CA GLY A 209 -11.85 1.56 7.64
C GLY A 209 -11.53 2.37 6.38
N VAL A 210 -11.56 3.70 6.45
CA VAL A 210 -11.26 4.61 5.34
C VAL A 210 -9.91 5.32 5.58
N PRO A 211 -8.99 5.34 4.60
CA PRO A 211 -7.73 6.06 4.74
C PRO A 211 -7.98 7.57 4.74
N HIS A 212 -7.35 8.25 5.70
CA HIS A 212 -7.40 9.69 5.86
C HIS A 212 -5.99 10.26 5.89
N LEU A 213 -5.81 11.41 5.27
CA LEU A 213 -4.68 12.29 5.47
C LEU A 213 -4.90 13.04 6.78
N THR A 214 -3.97 12.87 7.73
CA THR A 214 -4.06 13.42 9.09
C THR A 214 -3.13 14.61 9.31
N ARG A 215 -2.03 14.70 8.54
CA ARG A 215 -1.08 15.80 8.64
C ARG A 215 -0.38 16.08 7.31
N VAL A 216 -0.19 17.36 6.99
CA VAL A 216 0.62 17.84 5.85
C VAL A 216 1.58 18.90 6.38
N GLY A 217 2.88 18.61 6.37
CA GLY A 217 3.90 19.46 6.98
C GLY A 217 3.60 19.72 8.46
N SER A 218 3.38 20.99 8.80
CA SER A 218 3.02 21.44 10.15
C SER A 218 1.51 21.56 10.40
N PHE A 219 0.67 21.26 9.40
CA PHE A 219 -0.78 21.41 9.48
C PHE A 219 -1.47 20.08 9.76
N SER A 220 -2.26 20.03 10.82
CA SER A 220 -3.19 18.91 11.07
C SER A 220 -4.41 19.06 10.15
N VAL A 221 -4.76 18.01 9.44
CA VAL A 221 -5.90 17.98 8.49
C VAL A 221 -6.69 16.69 8.69
N ASP A 222 -7.98 16.68 8.35
CA ASP A 222 -8.77 15.45 8.34
C ASP A 222 -9.42 15.27 6.97
N ALA A 223 -8.69 14.64 6.05
CA ALA A 223 -9.14 14.50 4.67
C ALA A 223 -9.21 13.04 4.24
N SER A 224 -10.40 12.57 3.86
CA SER A 224 -10.57 11.24 3.31
C SER A 224 -9.78 11.12 1.99
N LEU A 225 -9.01 10.04 1.86
CA LEU A 225 -8.23 9.73 0.66
C LEU A 225 -9.03 8.86 -0.33
N GLY A 226 -10.36 8.92 -0.28
CA GLY A 226 -11.25 8.29 -1.26
C GLY A 226 -11.82 9.33 -2.23
N GLY A 227 -11.51 9.20 -3.53
CA GLY A 227 -12.01 10.09 -4.58
C GLY A 227 -10.98 11.14 -5.00
N ASN A 228 -11.43 12.33 -5.37
CA ASN A 228 -10.53 13.40 -5.78
C ASN A 228 -10.32 14.41 -4.65
N LEU A 229 -9.10 14.91 -4.51
CA LEU A 229 -8.72 15.81 -3.43
C LEU A 229 -8.07 17.07 -3.99
N VAL A 230 -8.58 18.23 -3.59
CA VAL A 230 -7.92 19.52 -3.79
C VAL A 230 -7.35 19.95 -2.45
N LEU A 231 -6.04 20.18 -2.40
CA LEU A 231 -5.36 20.79 -1.25
C LEU A 231 -4.99 22.22 -1.61
N CYS A 232 -5.43 23.18 -0.82
CA CYS A 232 -5.05 24.57 -0.92
C CYS A 232 -4.29 24.97 0.35
N ARG A 233 -3.24 25.77 0.20
CA ARG A 233 -2.75 26.62 1.27
C ARG A 233 -3.27 28.02 1.04
N GLN A 234 -3.78 28.61 2.11
CA GLN A 234 -4.36 29.94 2.08
C GLN A 234 -3.99 30.76 3.31
N VAL A 235 -4.10 32.08 3.16
CA VAL A 235 -4.19 33.01 4.29
C VAL A 235 -5.56 32.84 4.94
N ASP A 236 -5.60 32.66 6.27
CA ASP A 236 -6.85 32.43 7.00
C ASP A 236 -7.66 33.73 7.12
N GLN A 237 -8.71 33.86 6.31
CA GLN A 237 -9.60 35.03 6.28
C GLN A 237 -11.08 34.61 6.20
N PRO A 238 -12.01 35.43 6.71
CA PRO A 238 -13.45 35.18 6.59
C PRO A 238 -13.89 35.03 5.12
N GLY A 239 -14.82 34.10 4.87
CA GLY A 239 -15.41 33.89 3.53
C GLY A 239 -14.66 32.91 2.63
N MET A 240 -13.43 32.54 2.96
CA MET A 240 -12.58 31.67 2.12
C MET A 240 -13.20 30.32 1.78
N ILE A 241 -13.80 29.64 2.76
CA ILE A 241 -14.42 28.33 2.56
C ILE A 241 -15.57 28.42 1.55
N GLY A 242 -16.40 29.47 1.64
CA GLY A 242 -17.52 29.67 0.73
C GLY A 242 -17.06 30.03 -0.68
N GLN A 243 -16.04 30.89 -0.80
CA GLN A 243 -15.49 31.29 -2.09
C GLN A 243 -14.91 30.09 -2.84
N VAL A 244 -14.09 29.26 -2.18
CA VAL A 244 -13.46 28.09 -2.84
C VAL A 244 -14.47 26.96 -3.03
N GLY A 245 -15.38 26.74 -2.06
CA GLY A 245 -16.41 25.69 -2.14
C GLY A 245 -17.44 25.92 -3.27
N ASN A 246 -17.70 27.17 -3.65
CA ASN A 246 -18.61 27.47 -4.75
C ASN A 246 -18.03 27.16 -6.13
N ILE A 247 -16.70 27.18 -6.30
CA ILE A 247 -16.07 27.03 -7.62
C ILE A 247 -16.35 25.65 -8.26
N PRO A 248 -16.21 24.51 -7.56
CA PRO A 248 -16.66 23.22 -8.08
C PRO A 248 -18.18 23.18 -8.30
N GLY A 249 -18.96 23.82 -7.41
CA GLY A 249 -20.41 23.83 -7.46
C GLY A 249 -20.99 24.56 -8.69
N GLU A 250 -20.33 25.62 -9.17
CA GLU A 250 -20.71 26.32 -10.42
C GLU A 250 -20.69 25.41 -11.64
N GLN A 251 -19.86 24.37 -11.61
CA GLN A 251 -19.73 23.37 -12.67
C GLN A 251 -20.46 22.07 -12.33
N ASN A 252 -21.39 22.12 -11.36
CA ASN A 252 -22.18 20.98 -10.89
C ASN A 252 -21.33 19.81 -10.34
N VAL A 253 -20.13 20.10 -9.82
CA VAL A 253 -19.29 19.11 -9.13
C VAL A 253 -19.59 19.17 -7.63
N ASN A 254 -19.99 18.03 -7.07
CA ASN A 254 -20.31 17.93 -5.66
C ASN A 254 -19.05 17.88 -4.77
N VAL A 255 -19.10 18.61 -3.65
CA VAL A 255 -18.05 18.60 -2.61
C VAL A 255 -18.45 17.60 -1.53
N SER A 256 -17.69 16.52 -1.40
CA SER A 256 -17.97 15.45 -0.44
C SER A 256 -17.57 15.81 0.98
N PHE A 257 -16.47 16.57 1.14
CA PHE A 257 -16.06 17.11 2.43
C PHE A 257 -15.16 18.33 2.26
N MET A 258 -15.09 19.16 3.30
CA MET A 258 -14.08 20.20 3.45
C MET A 258 -13.48 20.14 4.84
N SER A 259 -12.16 20.14 4.93
CA SER A 259 -11.42 20.18 6.20
C SER A 259 -10.41 21.32 6.16
N VAL A 260 -10.34 22.12 7.24
CA VAL A 260 -9.39 23.23 7.35
C VAL A 260 -8.47 23.01 8.54
N GLY A 261 -7.19 22.82 8.25
CA GLY A 261 -6.11 22.76 9.24
C GLY A 261 -5.46 24.12 9.44
N ARG A 262 -5.24 24.55 10.68
CA ARG A 262 -4.57 25.82 11.00
C ARG A 262 -3.28 25.54 11.79
N THR A 263 -2.27 26.37 11.57
CA THR A 263 -1.09 26.40 12.46
C THR A 263 -1.34 27.31 13.67
N ALA A 264 -0.57 27.11 14.74
CA ALA A 264 -0.72 27.83 16.01
C ALA A 264 -0.70 29.37 15.89
N GLY A 265 -0.10 29.91 14.82
CA GLY A 265 -0.01 31.35 14.56
C GLY A 265 -1.19 32.00 13.83
N ARG A 266 -2.26 31.26 13.49
CA ARG A 266 -3.51 31.74 12.82
C ARG A 266 -3.36 32.54 11.51
N ARG A 267 -2.16 32.65 10.94
CA ARG A 267 -1.95 33.42 9.70
C ARG A 267 -2.26 32.60 8.45
N ASN A 268 -1.88 31.32 8.46
CA ASN A 268 -2.01 30.43 7.32
C ASN A 268 -2.81 29.18 7.70
N ALA A 269 -3.51 28.63 6.72
CA ALA A 269 -4.30 27.41 6.83
C ALA A 269 -4.10 26.52 5.60
N ILE A 270 -4.31 25.22 5.78
CA ILE A 270 -4.48 24.26 4.69
C ILE A 270 -5.95 23.89 4.62
N MET A 271 -6.55 24.05 3.45
CA MET A 271 -7.89 23.54 3.14
C MET A 271 -7.76 22.28 2.28
N ALA A 272 -8.44 21.22 2.70
CA ALA A 272 -8.61 19.99 1.95
C ALA A 272 -10.06 19.87 1.53
N ILE A 273 -10.30 19.66 0.24
CA ILE A 273 -11.62 19.60 -0.38
C ILE A 273 -11.73 18.27 -1.11
N GLY A 274 -12.63 17.41 -0.64
CA GLY A 274 -13.02 16.21 -1.36
C GLY A 274 -14.05 16.56 -2.43
N VAL A 275 -13.83 16.10 -3.66
CA VAL A 275 -14.78 16.26 -4.77
C VAL A 275 -15.07 14.90 -5.39
N ASP A 276 -16.33 14.68 -5.75
CA ASP A 276 -16.79 13.37 -6.26
C ASP A 276 -16.27 13.08 -7.67
N GLU A 277 -16.09 14.14 -8.46
CA GLU A 277 -15.64 14.10 -9.86
C GLU A 277 -14.40 14.97 -10.06
N GLU A 278 -13.66 14.70 -11.12
CA GLU A 278 -12.47 15.49 -11.46
C GLU A 278 -12.90 16.90 -11.88
N PRO A 279 -12.48 17.97 -11.18
CA PRO A 279 -12.84 19.33 -11.55
C PRO A 279 -12.31 19.67 -12.95
N SER A 280 -13.07 20.48 -13.69
CA SER A 280 -12.60 20.98 -14.97
C SER A 280 -11.34 21.85 -14.81
N LEU A 281 -10.56 21.97 -15.88
CA LEU A 281 -9.40 22.88 -15.90
C LEU A 281 -9.81 24.32 -15.54
N GLU A 282 -10.97 24.77 -16.01
CA GLU A 282 -11.52 26.09 -15.67
C GLU A 282 -11.75 26.24 -14.16
N SER A 283 -12.31 25.23 -13.49
CA SER A 283 -12.47 25.25 -12.03
C SER A 283 -11.13 25.31 -11.30
N LEU A 284 -10.13 24.54 -11.74
CA LEU A 284 -8.80 24.56 -11.13
C LEU A 284 -8.09 25.91 -11.34
N GLU A 285 -8.24 26.53 -12.52
CA GLU A 285 -7.72 27.87 -12.80
C GLU A 285 -8.39 28.93 -11.92
N LYS A 286 -9.72 28.87 -11.77
CA LYS A 286 -10.46 29.75 -10.86
C LYS A 286 -10.00 29.63 -9.42
N ILE A 287 -9.75 28.41 -8.94
CA ILE A 287 -9.19 28.17 -7.59
C ILE A 287 -7.81 28.85 -7.47
N GLY A 288 -6.93 28.67 -8.46
CA GLY A 288 -5.60 29.29 -8.47
C GLY A 288 -5.60 30.82 -8.54
N GLN A 289 -6.67 31.44 -9.04
CA GLN A 289 -6.83 32.89 -9.14
C GLN A 289 -7.40 33.54 -7.86
N VAL A 290 -7.82 32.74 -6.87
CA VAL A 290 -8.30 33.27 -5.59
C VAL A 290 -7.14 33.97 -4.86
N PRO A 291 -7.21 35.29 -4.57
CA PRO A 291 -6.06 36.06 -4.07
C PRO A 291 -5.45 35.54 -2.76
N SER A 292 -6.25 34.88 -1.94
CA SER A 292 -5.81 34.35 -0.64
C SER A 292 -5.24 32.93 -0.72
N ILE A 293 -5.33 32.26 -1.88
CA ILE A 293 -4.69 30.96 -2.12
C ILE A 293 -3.25 31.22 -2.53
N GLU A 294 -2.32 30.76 -1.70
CA GLU A 294 -0.87 30.89 -1.95
C GLU A 294 -0.37 29.71 -2.79
N GLU A 295 -0.92 28.52 -2.56
CA GLU A 295 -0.54 27.29 -3.27
C GLU A 295 -1.77 26.38 -3.38
N PHE A 296 -1.90 25.61 -4.44
CA PHE A 296 -2.85 24.50 -4.47
C PHE A 296 -2.32 23.32 -5.28
N VAL A 297 -2.84 22.13 -4.98
CA VAL A 297 -2.57 20.91 -5.72
C VAL A 297 -3.85 20.08 -5.84
N PHE A 298 -4.09 19.57 -7.03
CA PHE A 298 -5.12 18.58 -7.30
C PHE A 298 -4.51 17.17 -7.29
N LEU A 299 -5.16 16.26 -6.58
CA LEU A 299 -4.77 14.86 -6.45
C LEU A 299 -5.94 13.97 -6.85
N LYS A 300 -5.73 13.18 -7.90
CA LYS A 300 -6.62 12.09 -8.29
C LYS A 300 -6.19 10.82 -7.55
N LEU A 301 -7.01 10.35 -6.60
CA LEU A 301 -6.69 9.23 -5.70
C LEU A 301 -7.41 7.93 -6.08
#